data_AF-A0ABD7QS97-F1
#
_entry.id   AF-A0ABD7QS97-F1
#
_cell.length_a   1.000
_cell.length_b   1.000
_cell.length_c   1.000
_cell.angle_alpha   90.00
_cell.angle_beta   90.00
_cell.angle_gamma   90.00
#
_symmetry.space_group_name_H-M   'P 1'
#
loop_
_entity.id
_entity.type
_entity.pdbx_description
1 polymer ?
#
loop_
_entity_poly.entity_id
_entity_poly.type
_entity_poly.pdbx_seq_one_letter_code
_entity_poly.pdbx_strand_id
1 'polypeptide(L)' 'MYVEPGARGSGVATAVLRALERAGRDLGARQIVLETGTLQPDAIRFYEREGYEQIPLFGSYIGSSESLCFSRSV' A
#
# COMPACT_ATOMS: atom_id res chain seq x y z
N MET A 1 -2.04 5.78 -2.00
CA MET A 1 -3.07 6.52 -1.23
C MET A 1 -2.52 7.89 -0.85
N TYR A 2 -3.37 8.90 -0.69
CA TYR A 2 -2.98 10.26 -0.27
C TYR A 2 -3.87 10.73 0.88
N VAL A 3 -3.30 11.47 1.82
CA VAL A 3 -4.02 12.14 2.89
C VAL A 3 -3.60 13.60 2.91
N GLU A 4 -4.59 14.48 2.92
CA GLU A 4 -4.40 15.92 3.06
C GLU A 4 -3.54 16.22 4.30
N PRO A 5 -2.54 17.14 4.21
CA PRO A 5 -1.63 17.43 5.31
C PRO A 5 -2.30 17.66 6.66
N GLY A 6 -3.40 18.42 6.69
CA GLY A 6 -4.14 18.72 7.93
C GLY A 6 -4.83 17.52 8.58
N ALA A 7 -5.03 16.43 7.83
CA ALA A 7 -5.68 15.20 8.31
C ALA A 7 -4.68 14.07 8.57
N ARG A 8 -3.37 14.28 8.41
CA ARG A 8 -2.35 13.25 8.69
C ARG A 8 -2.31 12.94 10.20
N GLY A 9 -1.96 11.70 10.54
CA GLY A 9 -1.96 11.24 11.93
C GLY A 9 -3.34 10.97 12.56
N SER A 10 -4.44 11.32 11.87
CA SER A 10 -5.82 11.07 12.33
C SER A 10 -6.27 9.60 12.27
N GLY A 11 -5.49 8.73 11.62
CA GLY A 11 -5.87 7.34 11.34
C GLY A 11 -6.68 7.14 10.04
N VAL A 12 -6.99 8.22 9.28
CA VAL A 12 -7.78 8.11 8.04
C VAL A 12 -7.13 7.21 6.98
N ALA A 13 -5.80 7.23 6.84
CA ALA A 13 -5.10 6.32 5.92
C ALA A 13 -5.36 4.86 6.29
N THR A 14 -5.22 4.49 7.58
CA THR A 14 -5.51 3.14 8.05
C THR A 14 -6.98 2.77 7.81
N ALA A 15 -7.92 3.69 8.05
CA ALA A 15 -9.34 3.44 7.80
C ALA A 15 -9.62 3.12 6.32
N VAL A 16 -9.06 3.91 5.40
CA VAL A 16 -9.17 3.68 3.95
C VAL A 16 -8.52 2.35 3.54
N LEU A 17 -7.30 2.07 4.02
CA LEU A 17 -6.60 0.82 3.72
C LEU A 17 -7.43 -0.40 4.14
N ARG A 18 -7.94 -0.40 5.38
CA ARG A 18 -8.78 -1.50 5.90
C ARG A 18 -10.08 -1.64 5.12
N ALA A 19 -10.65 -0.55 4.59
CA ALA A 19 -11.83 -0.61 3.74
C ALA A 19 -11.54 -1.27 2.39
N LEU A 20 -10.39 -0.95 1.77
CA LEU A 20 -9.94 -1.59 0.53
C LEU A 20 -9.66 -3.08 0.73
N GLU A 21 -9.01 -3.47 1.84
CA GLU A 21 -8.75 -4.88 2.15
C GLU A 21 -10.04 -5.68 2.37
N ARG A 22 -11.02 -5.09 3.07
CA ARG A 22 -12.36 -5.70 3.21
C ARG A 22 -13.04 -5.87 1.86
N ALA A 23 -13.09 -4.82 1.05
CA ALA A 23 -13.69 -4.91 -0.29
C ALA A 23 -12.98 -5.95 -1.17
N GLY A 24 -11.66 -6.05 -1.09
CA GLY A 24 -10.88 -7.09 -1.77
C GLY A 24 -11.31 -8.49 -1.34
N ARG A 25 -11.36 -8.75 -0.02
CA ARG A 25 -11.86 -10.03 0.52
C ARG A 25 -13.27 -10.36 0.04
N ASP A 26 -14.17 -9.39 0.06
CA ASP A 26 -15.58 -9.58 -0.35
C ASP A 26 -15.68 -9.94 -1.85
N LEU A 27 -14.72 -9.49 -2.65
CA LEU A 27 -14.56 -9.86 -4.07
C LEU A 27 -13.78 -11.15 -4.29
N GLY A 28 -13.36 -11.84 -3.23
CA GLY A 28 -12.60 -13.10 -3.29
C GLY A 28 -11.09 -12.92 -3.51
N ALA A 29 -10.57 -11.70 -3.37
CA ALA A 29 -9.12 -11.48 -3.41
C ALA A 29 -8.47 -12.10 -2.17
N ARG A 30 -7.31 -12.75 -2.38
CA ARG A 30 -6.50 -13.35 -1.30
C ARG A 30 -5.31 -12.51 -0.89
N GLN A 31 -4.99 -11.51 -1.69
CA GLN A 31 -3.87 -10.60 -1.47
C GLN A 31 -4.19 -9.23 -2.05
N ILE A 32 -3.66 -8.20 -1.41
CA ILE A 32 -3.57 -6.85 -1.97
C ILE A 32 -2.12 -6.61 -2.35
N VAL A 33 -1.93 -6.03 -3.53
CA VAL A 33 -0.63 -5.66 -4.07
C VAL A 33 -0.64 -4.18 -4.38
N LEU A 34 0.45 -3.47 -4.07
CA LEU A 34 0.58 -2.04 -4.29
C LEU A 34 1.98 -1.68 -4.75
N GLU A 35 2.09 -0.48 -5.31
CA GLU A 35 3.35 0.18 -5.61
C GLU A 35 3.42 1.53 -4.88
N THR A 36 4.63 1.94 -4.52
CA THR A 36 4.96 3.28 -4.06
C THR A 36 6.34 3.67 -4.58
N GLY A 37 6.51 4.96 -4.88
CA GLY A 37 7.81 5.47 -5.33
C GLY A 37 8.86 5.46 -4.20
N THR A 38 10.13 5.29 -4.57
CA THR A 38 11.28 5.30 -3.63
C THR A 38 11.43 6.63 -2.88
N LEU A 39 10.92 7.73 -3.46
CA LEU A 39 10.93 9.06 -2.86
C LEU A 39 9.75 9.33 -1.90
N GLN A 40 8.98 8.30 -1.53
CA GLN A 40 7.83 8.41 -0.63
C GLN A 40 8.05 7.64 0.70
N PRO A 41 9.01 8.08 1.55
CA PRO A 41 9.38 7.33 2.76
C PRO A 41 8.24 7.20 3.78
N ASP A 42 7.30 8.14 3.82
CA ASP A 42 6.12 8.05 4.67
C ASP A 42 5.16 6.93 4.22
N ALA A 43 5.00 6.74 2.91
CA ALA A 43 4.17 5.68 2.36
C ALA A 43 4.81 4.30 2.57
N ILE A 44 6.12 4.20 2.34
CA ILE A 44 6.90 2.97 2.59
C ILE A 44 6.71 2.52 4.05
N ARG A 45 7.03 3.40 5.02
CA ARG A 45 6.87 3.10 6.45
C ARG A 45 5.43 2.79 6.84
N PHE A 46 4.47 3.47 6.21
CA PHE A 46 3.06 3.19 6.44
C PHE A 46 2.73 1.75 6.06
N TYR A 47 3.04 1.31 4.84
CA TYR A 47 2.69 -0.04 4.40
C TYR A 47 3.43 -1.13 5.19
N GLU A 48 4.72 -0.94 5.50
CA GLU A 48 5.49 -1.85 6.36
C GLU A 48 4.83 -2.01 7.74
N ARG A 49 4.45 -0.90 8.38
CA ARG A 49 3.74 -0.92 9.67
C ARG A 49 2.37 -1.58 9.56
N GLU A 50 1.68 -1.38 8.45
CA GLU A 50 0.40 -2.04 8.17
C GLU A 50 0.60 -3.50 7.68
N GLY A 51 1.79 -4.10 7.85
CA GLY A 51 2.03 -5.53 7.62
C GLY A 51 2.13 -5.94 6.16
N TYR A 52 2.44 -4.99 5.28
CA TYR A 52 2.79 -5.30 3.90
C TYR A 52 4.27 -5.62 3.80
N GLU A 53 4.59 -6.67 3.05
CA GLU A 53 5.95 -7.13 2.81
C GLU A 53 6.38 -6.74 1.39
N GLN A 54 7.64 -6.34 1.24
CA GLN A 54 8.19 -5.99 -0.06
C GLN A 54 8.24 -7.23 -0.96
N ILE A 55 7.82 -7.05 -2.21
CA ILE A 55 7.86 -8.08 -3.26
C ILE A 55 8.62 -7.57 -4.48
N PRO A 56 8.99 -8.44 -5.44
CA PRO A 56 9.46 -8.00 -6.74
C PRO A 56 8.48 -7.02 -7.41
N LEU A 57 9.01 -6.13 -8.25
CA LEU A 57 8.19 -5.22 -9.05
C LEU A 57 7.19 -6.02 -9.89
N PHE A 58 5.93 -5.57 -9.92
CA PHE A 58 4.86 -6.26 -10.64
C PHE A 58 4.27 -5.36 -11.73
N GLY A 59 3.64 -5.97 -12.74
CA GLY A 59 2.95 -5.24 -13.80
C GLY A 59 3.86 -4.24 -14.52
N SER A 60 3.34 -3.02 -14.72
CA SER A 60 4.06 -1.95 -15.44
C SER A 60 5.30 -1.41 -14.72
N TYR A 61 5.52 -1.80 -13.46
CA TYR A 61 6.65 -1.33 -12.66
C TYR A 61 7.91 -2.18 -12.87
N ILE A 62 7.84 -3.32 -13.56
CA ILE A 62 9.01 -4.16 -13.83
C ILE A 62 10.09 -3.35 -14.56
N GLY A 63 11.28 -3.30 -13.96
CA GLY A 63 12.43 -2.55 -14.47
C GLY A 63 12.53 -1.09 -13.99
N SER A 64 11.55 -0.59 -13.22
CA SER A 64 11.62 0.74 -12.62
C SER A 64 12.65 0.78 -11.48
N SER A 65 13.59 1.73 -11.54
CA SER A 65 14.49 2.04 -10.42
C SER A 65 13.85 2.94 -9.35
N GLU A 66 12.67 3.49 -9.64
CA GLU A 66 12.00 4.49 -8.79
C GLU A 66 10.79 3.92 -8.07
N SER A 67 10.51 2.63 -8.21
CA SER A 67 9.35 1.96 -7.63
C SER A 67 9.74 0.93 -6.59
N LEU A 68 8.87 0.76 -5.60
CA LEU A 68 8.88 -0.34 -4.64
C LEU A 68 7.47 -0.96 -4.60
N CYS A 69 7.40 -2.27 -4.69
CA CYS A 69 6.15 -3.00 -4.63
C CYS A 69 6.03 -3.79 -3.34
N PHE A 70 4.81 -3.86 -2.82
CA PHE A 70 4.51 -4.58 -1.59
C PHE A 70 3.25 -5.42 -1.75
N SER A 71 3.12 -6.47 -0.93
CA SER A 71 1.92 -7.28 -0.85
C SER A 71 1.57 -7.64 0.58
N ARG A 72 0.28 -7.90 0.80
CA ARG A 72 -0.24 -8.47 2.05
C ARG A 72 -1.39 -9.42 1.73
N SER A 73 -1.41 -10.57 2.39
CA SER A 73 -2.57 -11.47 2.37
C SER A 73 -3.75 -10.85 3.09
N VAL A 74 -4.94 -10.89 2.48
CA VAL A 74 -6.17 -10.30 3.05
C VAL A 74 -7.25 -11.32 3.26
#